data_AF-A0A8D0EZ80-F1
#
_entry.id   AF-A0A8D0EZ80-F1
#
_cell.length_a   1.000
_cell.length_b   1.000
_cell.length_c   1.000
_cell.angle_alpha   90.00
_cell.angle_beta   90.00
_cell.angle_gamma   90.00
#
_symmetry.space_group_name_H-M   'P 1'
#
loop_
_entity.id
_entity.type
_entity.pdbx_description
1 polymer ?
#
loop_
_entity_poly.entity_id
_entity_poly.type
_entity_poly.pdbx_seq_one_letter_code
_entity_poly.pdbx_strand_id
1 'polypeptide(L)'
;ILDLAPFCAASCKNVMDGTRVLYSLYGIVEHSGSMRGGHYAAYVKVRTPSKKLVEHISTAKNVLGLKEAMGASGGQWVYVSDAHVQMVPESRVLNAQAYLLFYERLLL
;
A
#
# COMPACT_ATOMS: atom_id res chain seq x y z
N ILE A 1 5.00 -4.87 6.55
CA ILE A 1 6.05 -5.35 5.62
C ILE A 1 6.05 -6.85 5.67
N LEU A 2 6.16 -7.51 4.52
CA LEU A 2 6.26 -8.96 4.38
C LEU A 2 7.66 -9.32 3.89
N ASP A 3 8.35 -10.22 4.57
CA ASP A 3 9.60 -10.80 4.09
C ASP A 3 9.33 -12.20 3.53
N LEU A 4 9.54 -12.37 2.22
CA LEU A 4 9.34 -13.63 1.53
C LEU A 4 10.61 -14.50 1.51
N ALA A 5 11.76 -14.01 2.01
CA ALA A 5 13.02 -14.76 1.94
C ALA A 5 12.93 -16.17 2.56
N PRO A 6 12.28 -16.37 3.73
CA PRO A 6 12.17 -17.72 4.33
C PRO A 6 11.38 -18.74 3.52
N PHE A 7 10.61 -18.28 2.51
CA PHE A 7 9.77 -19.14 1.67
C PHE A 7 10.37 -19.37 0.27
N CYS A 8 11.52 -18.77 -0.03
CA CYS A 8 12.20 -18.92 -1.32
C CYS A 8 12.98 -20.24 -1.36
N ALA A 9 12.96 -20.95 -2.49
CA ALA A 9 13.78 -22.14 -2.66
C ALA A 9 15.27 -21.78 -2.73
N ALA A 10 16.14 -22.66 -2.22
CA ALA A 10 17.60 -22.46 -2.26
C ALA A 10 18.17 -22.32 -3.69
N SER A 11 17.44 -22.82 -4.70
CA SER A 11 17.80 -22.71 -6.11
C SER A 11 17.38 -21.38 -6.77
N CYS A 12 16.72 -20.48 -6.03
CA CYS A 12 16.34 -19.16 -6.54
C CYS A 12 17.60 -18.32 -6.80
N LYS A 13 17.98 -18.21 -8.08
CA LYS A 13 19.24 -17.60 -8.58
C LYS A 13 19.50 -16.14 -8.18
N ASN A 14 18.60 -15.47 -7.46
CA ASN A 14 18.67 -14.05 -7.10
C ASN A 14 18.45 -13.78 -5.60
N VAL A 15 18.45 -14.81 -4.75
CA VAL A 15 18.35 -14.66 -3.29
C VAL A 15 19.63 -15.26 -2.71
N MET A 16 20.61 -14.41 -2.42
CA MET A 16 21.80 -14.85 -1.68
C MET A 16 21.40 -15.20 -0.25
N ASP A 17 22.12 -16.13 0.37
CA ASP A 17 21.88 -16.49 1.77
C ASP A 17 21.97 -15.24 2.66
N GLY A 18 20.94 -15.01 3.50
CA GLY A 18 20.80 -13.79 4.30
C GLY A 18 20.18 -12.56 3.61
N THR A 19 19.73 -12.66 2.34
CA THR A 19 19.05 -11.55 1.64
C THR A 19 17.57 -11.48 2.00
N ARG A 20 17.07 -10.29 2.36
CA ARG A 20 15.64 -10.05 2.59
C ARG A 20 14.90 -9.83 1.28
N VAL A 21 13.73 -10.44 1.13
CA VAL A 21 12.87 -10.30 -0.05
C VAL A 21 11.62 -9.55 0.40
N LEU A 22 11.75 -8.23 0.49
CA LEU A 22 10.75 -7.37 1.14
C LEU A 22 9.63 -6.94 0.21
N TYR A 23 8.42 -6.99 0.73
CA TYR A 23 7.20 -6.54 0.08
C TYR A 23 6.41 -5.60 0.99
N SER A 24 5.86 -4.54 0.40
CA SER A 24 5.00 -3.57 1.08
C SER A 24 3.54 -3.82 0.71
N LEU A 25 2.66 -3.83 1.72
CA LEU A 25 1.23 -3.93 1.51
C LEU A 25 0.73 -2.60 0.92
N TYR A 26 0.00 -2.66 -0.19
CA TYR A 26 -0.59 -1.48 -0.82
C TYR A 26 -2.08 -1.62 -1.15
N GLY A 27 -2.64 -2.83 -1.01
CA GLY A 27 -4.07 -3.05 -1.22
C GLY A 27 -4.60 -4.21 -0.38
N ILE A 28 -5.83 -4.06 0.11
CA ILE A 28 -6.62 -5.11 0.77
C ILE A 28 -8.01 -5.13 0.14
N VAL A 29 -8.56 -6.31 -0.10
CA VAL A 29 -10.01 -6.48 -0.29
C VAL A 29 -10.55 -7.21 0.94
N GLU A 30 -11.56 -6.64 1.58
CA GLU A 30 -12.31 -7.30 2.65
C GLU A 30 -13.65 -7.79 2.12
N HIS A 31 -14.13 -8.90 2.70
CA HIS A 31 -15.45 -9.43 2.41
C HIS A 31 -16.26 -9.49 3.70
N SER A 32 -17.42 -8.82 3.69
CA SER A 32 -18.40 -8.92 4.77
C SER A 32 -19.59 -9.76 4.31
N GLY A 33 -19.82 -10.91 4.92
CA GLY A 33 -20.95 -11.78 4.60
C GLY A 33 -20.60 -13.25 4.67
N SER A 34 -21.44 -14.07 4.05
CA SER A 34 -21.29 -15.52 3.99
C SER A 34 -20.67 -15.98 2.67
N MET A 35 -20.34 -17.27 2.57
CA MET A 35 -19.91 -17.87 1.31
C MET A 35 -20.98 -17.83 0.20
N ARG A 36 -22.26 -17.59 0.55
CA ARG A 36 -23.38 -17.51 -0.40
C ARG A 36 -23.65 -16.09 -0.89
N GLY A 37 -23.02 -15.09 -0.27
CA GLY A 37 -23.26 -13.69 -0.59
C GLY A 37 -22.78 -12.76 0.52
N GLY A 38 -22.42 -11.57 0.11
CA GLY A 38 -21.86 -10.53 0.96
C GLY A 38 -21.48 -9.30 0.13
N HIS A 39 -20.65 -8.46 0.72
CA HIS A 39 -20.17 -7.22 0.12
C HIS A 39 -18.64 -7.18 0.12
N TYR A 40 -18.07 -6.66 -0.96
CA TYR A 40 -16.64 -6.47 -1.08
C TYR A 40 -16.31 -4.98 -1.01
N ALA A 41 -15.31 -4.64 -0.21
CA ALA A 41 -14.75 -3.31 -0.16
C ALA A 41 -13.23 -3.37 -0.22
N ALA A 42 -12.60 -2.29 -0.70
CA ALA A 42 -11.16 -2.22 -0.87
C ALA A 42 -10.54 -1.15 0.02
N TYR A 43 -9.35 -1.43 0.53
CA TYR A 43 -8.44 -0.45 1.10
C TYR A 43 -7.24 -0.30 0.17
N VAL A 44 -6.92 0.92 -0.26
CA VAL A 44 -5.84 1.20 -1.20
C VAL A 44 -4.90 2.25 -0.62
N LYS A 45 -3.59 1.98 -0.67
CA LYS A 45 -2.56 2.91 -0.25
C LYS A 45 -2.33 3.93 -1.36
N VAL A 46 -2.51 5.20 -1.04
CA VAL A 46 -2.21 6.32 -1.93
C VAL A 46 -0.70 6.37 -2.13
N ARG A 47 -0.28 6.28 -3.39
CA ARG A 47 1.12 6.50 -3.76
C ARG A 47 1.41 7.99 -3.68
N THR A 48 2.41 8.38 -2.90
CA THR A 48 2.93 9.74 -2.97
C THR A 48 3.39 10.00 -4.41
N PRO A 49 2.93 11.08 -5.05
CA PRO A 49 3.45 11.46 -6.36
C PRO A 49 4.98 11.52 -6.30
N SER A 50 5.64 10.93 -7.30
CA SER A 50 7.10 10.97 -7.38
C SER A 50 7.58 12.42 -7.30
N LYS A 51 8.67 12.68 -6.57
CA LYS A 51 9.31 14.01 -6.49
C LYS A 51 9.58 14.60 -7.89
N LYS A 52 9.85 13.74 -8.89
CA LYS A 52 10.00 14.14 -10.30
C LYS A 52 8.73 14.78 -10.91
N LEU A 53 7.54 14.34 -10.49
CA LEU A 53 6.29 14.92 -10.96
C LEU A 53 6.01 16.25 -10.25
N VAL A 54 6.35 16.34 -8.96
CA VAL A 54 6.18 17.56 -8.16
C VAL A 54 7.10 18.67 -8.66
N GLU A 55 8.35 18.37 -9.04
CA GLU A 55 9.29 19.35 -9.62
C GLU A 55 8.78 19.95 -10.95
N HIS A 56 8.16 19.13 -11.82
CA HIS A 56 7.54 19.65 -13.06
C HIS A 56 6.28 20.50 -12.79
N ILE A 57 5.52 20.19 -11.73
CA ILE A 57 4.31 20.94 -11.37
C ILE A 57 4.65 22.23 -10.61
N SER A 58 5.75 22.25 -9.84
CA SER A 58 6.19 23.44 -9.09
C SER A 58 6.59 24.62 -9.98
N THR A 59 6.94 24.38 -11.24
CA THR A 59 7.15 25.45 -12.23
C THR A 59 5.84 26.12 -12.65
N ALA A 60 4.69 25.50 -12.38
CA ALA A 60 3.40 25.95 -12.89
C ALA A 60 2.53 26.73 -11.89
N LYS A 61 2.56 26.47 -10.56
CA LYS A 61 1.73 27.24 -9.58
C LYS A 61 2.31 27.28 -8.15
N ASN A 62 2.33 28.48 -7.58
CA ASN A 62 2.53 28.76 -6.15
C ASN A 62 1.36 28.18 -5.32
N VAL A 63 1.58 27.08 -4.59
CA VAL A 63 0.73 26.71 -3.44
C VAL A 63 1.63 26.23 -2.31
N LEU A 64 1.78 27.08 -1.30
CA LEU A 64 2.39 26.78 -0.01
C LEU A 64 1.55 25.73 0.72
N GLY A 65 2.09 24.51 0.91
CA GLY A 65 1.40 23.47 1.68
C GLY A 65 2.02 22.08 1.66
N LEU A 66 3.04 21.80 0.83
CA LEU A 66 3.60 20.44 0.69
C LEU A 66 4.76 20.11 1.65
N LYS A 67 5.02 20.94 2.67
CA LYS A 67 6.25 20.84 3.48
C LYS A 67 6.10 20.03 4.79
N GLU A 68 4.89 19.65 5.20
CA GLU A 68 4.67 18.96 6.49
C GLU A 68 4.58 17.42 6.40
N ALA A 69 4.48 16.85 5.20
CA ALA A 69 4.29 15.40 5.01
C ALA A 69 5.59 14.57 4.98
N MET A 70 6.72 15.10 5.48
CA MET A 70 8.03 14.43 5.44
C MET A 70 8.37 13.63 6.72
N GLY A 71 7.54 13.75 7.76
CA GLY A 71 7.74 13.09 9.06
C GLY A 71 6.93 11.80 9.31
N ALA A 72 5.99 11.45 8.43
CA ALA A 72 5.20 10.23 8.54
C ALA A 72 5.32 9.42 7.25
N SER A 73 6.27 8.48 7.22
CA SER A 73 6.50 7.55 6.10
C SER A 73 5.35 6.54 5.86
N GLY A 74 4.24 6.67 6.58
CA GLY A 74 3.00 5.93 6.36
C GLY A 74 2.19 6.56 5.23
N GLY A 75 2.27 6.00 4.03
CA GLY A 75 1.39 6.41 2.92
C GLY A 75 -0.08 6.41 3.35
N GLN A 76 -0.83 7.39 2.84
CA GLN A 76 -2.25 7.57 3.18
C GLN A 76 -3.09 6.40 2.66
N TRP A 77 -4.18 6.06 3.34
CA TRP A 77 -5.06 4.96 2.95
C TRP A 77 -6.47 5.45 2.64
N VAL A 78 -7.09 4.82 1.65
CA VAL A 78 -8.47 5.10 1.21
C VAL A 78 -9.27 3.82 1.26
N TYR A 79 -10.44 3.87 1.90
CA TYR A 79 -11.50 2.88 1.84
C TYR A 79 -12.43 3.18 0.65
N VAL A 80 -12.73 2.15 -0.14
CA VAL A 80 -13.57 2.23 -1.33
C VAL A 80 -14.64 1.14 -1.24
N SER A 81 -15.90 1.55 -1.21
CA SER A 81 -17.07 0.68 -1.19
C SER A 81 -18.08 1.24 -2.19
N ASP A 82 -18.12 0.64 -3.38
CA ASP A 82 -18.89 1.13 -4.53
C ASP A 82 -18.64 2.63 -4.82
N ALA A 83 -19.66 3.47 -4.67
CA ALA A 83 -19.57 4.92 -4.85
C ALA A 83 -19.03 5.67 -3.62
N HIS A 84 -18.86 4.99 -2.48
CA HIS A 84 -18.38 5.59 -1.24
C HIS A 84 -16.86 5.46 -1.12
N VAL A 85 -16.18 6.61 -1.11
CA VAL A 85 -14.72 6.71 -1.00
C VAL A 85 -14.37 7.56 0.21
N GLN A 86 -13.52 7.05 1.10
CA GLN A 86 -13.17 7.73 2.33
C GLN A 86 -11.71 7.52 2.72
N MET A 87 -11.02 8.58 3.14
CA MET A 87 -9.73 8.46 3.81
C MET A 87 -9.87 7.72 5.15
N VAL A 88 -8.92 6.83 5.46
CA VAL A 88 -8.92 6.04 6.69
C VAL A 88 -7.52 5.93 7.30
N PRO A 89 -7.40 5.80 8.63
CA PRO A 89 -6.12 5.55 9.27
C PRO A 89 -5.62 4.12 8.95
N GLU A 90 -4.31 3.94 8.92
CA GLU A 90 -3.67 2.63 8.70
C GLU A 90 -4.13 1.59 9.73
N SER A 91 -4.44 2.00 10.97
CA SER A 91 -4.99 1.10 11.98
C SER A 91 -6.30 0.43 11.54
N ARG A 92 -7.18 1.12 10.82
CA ARG A 92 -8.41 0.51 10.28
C ARG A 92 -8.09 -0.53 9.22
N VAL A 93 -7.11 -0.23 8.37
CA VAL A 93 -6.66 -1.13 7.29
C VAL A 93 -6.08 -2.42 7.88
N LEU A 94 -5.22 -2.31 8.90
CA LEU A 94 -4.58 -3.45 9.55
C LEU A 94 -5.54 -4.32 10.38
N ASN A 95 -6.70 -3.77 10.79
CA ASN A 95 -7.75 -4.51 11.49
C ASN A 95 -8.82 -5.09 10.54
N ALA A 96 -8.71 -4.87 9.22
CA ALA A 96 -9.66 -5.41 8.26
C ALA A 96 -9.57 -6.95 8.21
N GLN A 97 -10.72 -7.61 8.04
CA GLN A 97 -10.75 -9.05 7.79
C GLN A 97 -10.39 -9.30 6.32
N ALA A 98 -9.08 -9.31 6.05
CA ALA A 98 -8.56 -9.40 4.69
C ALA A 98 -8.97 -10.71 3.99
N TYR A 99 -9.55 -10.57 2.79
CA TYR A 99 -9.84 -11.67 1.89
C TYR A 99 -8.78 -11.79 0.79
N LEU A 100 -8.38 -10.66 0.17
CA LEU A 100 -7.25 -10.59 -0.76
C LEU A 100 -6.25 -9.53 -0.29
N LEU A 101 -4.96 -9.81 -0.49
CA LEU A 101 -3.87 -8.91 -0.14
C LEU A 101 -3.00 -8.64 -1.37
N PHE A 102 -2.71 -7.36 -1.60
CA PHE A 102 -1.89 -6.91 -2.71
C PHE A 102 -0.59 -6.30 -2.17
N TYR A 103 0.51 -6.94 -2.55
CA TYR A 103 1.86 -6.59 -2.11
C TYR A 103 2.74 -6.19 -3.30
N GLU A 104 3.54 -5.14 -3.13
CA GLU A 104 4.51 -4.70 -4.13
C GLU A 104 5.94 -4.93 -3.62
N ARG A 105 6.84 -5.35 -4.52
CA ARG A 105 8.23 -5.63 -4.17
C ARG A 105 8.96 -4.32 -3.85
N LEU A 106 9.64 -4.28 -2.71
CA LEU A 106 10.57 -3.22 -2.38
C LEU A 106 11.92 -3.55 -3.02
N LEU A 107 12.31 -2.74 -3.99
CA LEU A 107 13.64 -2.77 -4.58
C LEU A 107 14.51 -1.84 -3.72
N LEU A 108 15.19 -2.42 -2.73
CA LEU A 108 16.26 -1.76 -1.98
C LEU A 108 17.56 -1.78 -2.78
#